data_AF-M2W352-F1
#
_entry.id   AF-M2W352-F1
#
_cell.length_a   1.000
_cell.length_b   1.000
_cell.length_c   1.000
_cell.angle_alpha   90.00
_cell.angle_beta   90.00
_cell.angle_gamma   90.00
#
_symmetry.space_group_name_H-M   'P 1'
#
loop_
_entity.id
_entity.type
_entity.pdbx_description
1 polymer ?
#
loop_
_entity_poly.entity_id
_entity_poly.type
_entity_poly.pdbx_seq_one_letter_code
_entity_poly.pdbx_strand_id
1 'polypeptide(L)'
;MSFHSKLVVGTSSFRVKYSQPVDISISVRGHVGEFTVEAFGLVLTGQPKTTEVCQAYGGIGVNCTSIEFNPHANGTHTECVGHVAEQKRFYVEDCFPGIIQGACLLISVEPLLVGEHKPEDIIYSALSTGDRVISGELVKEAIVKTLEAKGLAKEQCPSILVIRTLPNDLKKYPTANNSVNWPYFTSDAIQVLDQFQIQHLLVDTPSLDRHPDGGKVESHKHFWQVSSDSVQSPRKNRSLTELCCIPDPLKDDIYFIILSLSSFAFLDAVPSRPILFPLEVDRN
;
A
#
# COMPACT_ATOMS: atom_id res chain seq x y z
N MET A 1 14.44 29.28 -9.15
CA MET A 1 13.26 28.75 -9.88
C MET A 1 12.30 28.19 -8.84
N SER A 2 11.09 28.71 -8.74
CA SER A 2 10.01 28.05 -8.01
C SER A 2 9.13 27.32 -9.03
N PHE A 3 9.09 25.98 -8.96
CA PHE A 3 8.13 25.20 -9.72
C PHE A 3 6.80 25.26 -9.00
N HIS A 4 5.82 25.94 -9.60
CA HIS A 4 4.45 25.94 -9.10
C HIS A 4 3.62 25.06 -10.04
N SER A 5 3.32 23.84 -9.62
CA SER A 5 2.29 23.04 -10.28
C SER A 5 0.95 23.32 -9.61
N LYS A 6 -0.08 23.40 -10.45
CA LYS A 6 -1.48 23.60 -10.06
C LYS A 6 -2.19 22.26 -10.17
N LEU A 7 -2.74 21.78 -9.07
CA LEU A 7 -3.56 20.57 -9.01
C LEU A 7 -5.01 21.01 -8.82
N VAL A 8 -5.91 20.55 -9.68
CA VAL A 8 -7.35 20.80 -9.53
C VAL A 8 -8.02 19.51 -9.05
N VAL A 9 -8.73 19.59 -7.92
CA VAL A 9 -9.56 18.49 -7.40
C VAL A 9 -10.97 19.03 -7.26
N GLY A 10 -11.87 18.55 -8.12
CA GLY A 10 -13.20 19.10 -8.22
C GLY A 10 -13.20 20.55 -8.73
N THR A 11 -13.81 21.47 -7.97
CA THR A 11 -13.78 22.92 -8.24
C THR A 11 -12.65 23.64 -7.51
N SER A 12 -11.93 22.93 -6.63
CA SER A 12 -10.87 23.48 -5.80
C SER A 12 -9.53 23.40 -6.51
N SER A 13 -8.74 24.45 -6.36
CA SER A 13 -7.40 24.54 -6.91
C SER A 13 -6.35 24.57 -5.81
N PHE A 14 -5.29 23.80 -6.00
CA PHE A 14 -4.21 23.62 -5.05
C PHE A 14 -2.86 23.83 -5.72
N ARG A 15 -1.90 24.35 -4.95
CA ARG A 15 -0.49 24.36 -5.29
C ARG A 15 0.21 23.24 -4.52
N VAL A 16 1.05 22.47 -5.22
CA VAL A 16 1.79 21.36 -4.62
C VAL A 16 3.08 21.86 -3.97
N LYS A 17 3.34 21.48 -2.71
CA LYS A 17 4.58 21.82 -1.99
C LYS A 17 5.69 20.80 -2.24
N TYR A 18 6.31 20.83 -3.43
CA TYR A 18 7.40 19.92 -3.78
C TYR A 18 8.64 20.02 -2.89
N SER A 19 8.81 21.12 -2.15
CA SER A 19 9.89 21.30 -1.18
C SER A 19 9.64 20.58 0.16
N GLN A 20 8.49 19.94 0.35
CA GLN A 20 8.11 19.24 1.58
C GLN A 20 7.69 17.79 1.28
N PRO A 21 8.53 16.97 0.62
CA PRO A 21 8.22 15.57 0.39
C PRO A 21 8.16 14.80 1.71
N VAL A 22 7.19 13.91 1.83
CA VAL A 22 7.12 12.93 2.92
C VAL A 22 7.13 11.55 2.30
N ASP A 23 8.25 10.84 2.48
CA ASP A 23 8.41 9.45 2.06
C ASP A 23 7.66 8.54 3.05
N ILE A 24 6.68 7.79 2.56
CA ILE A 24 5.92 6.82 3.37
C ILE A 24 6.30 5.38 3.05
N SER A 25 7.47 5.15 2.46
CA SER A 25 7.99 3.81 2.19
C SER A 25 8.82 3.24 3.35
N ILE A 26 8.71 1.93 3.56
CA ILE A 26 9.61 1.11 4.35
C ILE A 26 10.66 0.55 3.39
N SER A 27 11.91 0.94 3.60
CA SER A 27 13.03 0.42 2.80
C SER A 27 13.32 -1.05 3.13
N VAL A 28 13.70 -1.83 2.12
CA VAL A 28 14.35 -3.13 2.32
C VAL A 28 15.73 -2.89 2.95
N ARG A 29 16.01 -3.51 4.12
CA ARG A 29 17.26 -3.29 4.88
C ARG A 29 18.02 -4.60 5.09
N GLY A 30 19.20 -4.71 4.49
CA GLY A 30 20.08 -5.90 4.55
C GLY A 30 20.87 -6.11 5.85
N HIS A 31 20.68 -5.29 6.88
CA HIS A 31 21.43 -5.39 8.14
C HIS A 31 20.58 -6.03 9.25
N VAL A 32 21.01 -7.21 9.71
CA VAL A 32 20.42 -7.90 10.87
C VAL A 32 20.54 -7.01 12.10
N GLY A 33 19.41 -6.68 12.75
CA GLY A 33 19.35 -5.88 13.97
C GLY A 33 18.82 -4.45 13.81
N GLU A 34 18.67 -3.95 12.58
CA GLU A 34 17.84 -2.77 12.30
C GLU A 34 16.36 -3.16 12.18
N PHE A 35 15.47 -2.16 12.18
CA PHE A 35 14.05 -2.40 11.88
C PHE A 35 13.91 -2.86 10.43
N THR A 36 13.76 -4.16 10.25
CA THR A 36 13.50 -4.83 8.97
C THR A 36 12.13 -5.49 9.06
N VAL A 37 11.27 -5.16 8.09
CA VAL A 37 9.98 -5.83 7.98
C VAL A 37 10.19 -7.21 7.38
N GLU A 38 9.57 -8.21 8.00
CA GLU A 38 9.63 -9.61 7.59
C GLU A 38 8.24 -10.21 7.75
N ALA A 39 7.34 -9.84 6.85
CA ALA A 39 5.98 -10.37 6.84
C ALA A 39 5.97 -11.86 6.46
N PHE A 40 4.93 -12.57 6.91
CA PHE A 40 4.70 -13.98 6.59
C PHE A 40 5.83 -14.95 7.02
N GLY A 41 6.72 -14.52 7.92
CA GLY A 41 7.89 -15.30 8.33
C GLY A 41 8.98 -15.40 7.26
N LEU A 42 8.90 -14.58 6.20
CA LEU A 42 9.89 -14.55 5.13
C LEU A 42 11.03 -13.60 5.52
N VAL A 43 12.04 -14.20 6.12
CA VAL A 43 13.26 -13.53 6.58
C VAL A 43 14.04 -13.03 5.38
N LEU A 44 14.56 -11.81 5.48
CA LEU A 44 15.48 -11.29 4.48
C LEU A 44 16.78 -12.09 4.52
N THR A 45 17.08 -12.85 3.46
CA THR A 45 18.32 -13.61 3.35
C THR A 45 19.36 -12.84 2.54
N GLY A 46 20.60 -12.83 3.03
CA GLY A 46 21.70 -12.15 2.36
C GLY A 46 22.37 -11.15 3.28
N GLN A 47 23.68 -11.31 3.42
CA GLN A 47 24.52 -10.29 4.01
C GLN A 47 25.05 -9.41 2.88
N PRO A 48 25.24 -8.10 3.10
CA PRO A 48 26.05 -7.29 2.21
C PRO A 48 27.42 -7.95 2.04
N LYS A 49 27.60 -8.66 0.94
CA LYS A 49 28.89 -9.23 0.57
C LYS A 49 29.55 -8.25 -0.36
N THR A 50 30.48 -7.45 0.15
CA THR A 50 31.38 -6.66 -0.70
C THR A 50 32.18 -7.65 -1.55
N THR A 51 31.85 -7.74 -2.83
CA THR A 51 32.65 -8.52 -3.78
C THR A 51 33.70 -7.59 -4.37
N GLU A 52 34.98 -7.92 -4.22
CA GLU A 52 36.08 -7.15 -4.83
C GLU A 52 36.19 -7.47 -6.33
N VAL A 53 35.20 -7.01 -7.12
CA VAL A 53 35.13 -7.28 -8.56
C VAL A 53 36.36 -6.75 -9.32
N CYS A 54 37.07 -5.76 -8.77
CA CYS A 54 38.21 -5.11 -9.42
C CYS A 54 39.60 -5.61 -8.96
N GLN A 55 39.71 -6.40 -7.89
CA GLN A 55 41.03 -6.79 -7.34
C GLN A 55 41.73 -7.85 -8.21
N ALA A 56 40.97 -8.69 -8.91
CA ALA A 56 41.50 -9.66 -9.88
C ALA A 56 42.24 -9.02 -11.08
N TYR A 57 42.09 -7.70 -11.30
CA TYR A 57 42.72 -6.95 -12.39
C TYR A 57 43.66 -5.83 -11.89
N GLY A 58 44.06 -5.84 -10.61
CA GLY A 58 44.96 -4.83 -10.04
C GLY A 58 44.34 -3.44 -9.81
N GLY A 59 43.00 -3.34 -9.83
CA GLY A 59 42.26 -2.12 -9.49
C GLY A 59 41.97 -2.00 -7.98
N ILE A 60 41.60 -0.79 -7.56
CA ILE A 60 41.05 -0.55 -6.21
C ILE A 60 39.66 -1.20 -6.16
N GLY A 61 39.40 -2.07 -5.19
CA GLY A 61 38.09 -2.73 -5.04
C GLY A 61 36.93 -1.73 -4.91
N VAL A 62 35.74 -2.12 -5.35
CA VAL A 62 34.49 -1.35 -5.18
C VAL A 62 33.52 -2.15 -4.31
N ASN A 63 32.63 -1.45 -3.60
CA ASN A 63 31.59 -2.09 -2.79
C ASN A 63 30.45 -2.59 -3.70
N CYS A 64 30.44 -3.89 -4.01
CA CYS A 64 29.36 -4.56 -4.75
C CYS A 64 28.55 -5.44 -3.82
N THR A 65 27.43 -4.95 -3.29
CA THR A 65 26.53 -5.68 -2.38
C THR A 65 25.48 -6.48 -3.15
N SER A 66 25.37 -7.77 -2.85
CA SER A 66 24.26 -8.62 -3.28
C SER A 66 23.19 -8.72 -2.19
N ILE A 67 21.92 -8.71 -2.57
CA ILE A 67 20.76 -8.91 -1.69
C ILE A 67 19.80 -9.94 -2.30
N GLU A 68 19.10 -10.68 -1.46
CA GLU A 68 17.97 -11.53 -1.81
C GLU A 68 16.81 -11.12 -0.92
N PHE A 69 15.62 -10.95 -1.49
CA PHE A 69 14.44 -10.50 -0.74
C PHE A 69 13.16 -10.96 -1.44
N ASN A 70 12.07 -11.01 -0.68
CA ASN A 70 10.73 -11.19 -1.22
C ASN A 70 10.03 -9.81 -1.29
N PRO A 71 9.60 -9.34 -2.49
CA PRO A 71 8.92 -8.05 -2.64
C PRO A 71 7.73 -7.88 -1.71
N HIS A 72 6.95 -8.92 -1.46
CA HIS A 72 5.76 -8.87 -0.61
C HIS A 72 6.06 -8.82 0.89
N ALA A 73 7.27 -9.22 1.31
CA ALA A 73 7.56 -9.43 2.73
C ALA A 73 8.50 -8.41 3.35
N ASN A 74 9.39 -7.80 2.55
CA ASN A 74 10.58 -7.13 3.10
C ASN A 74 10.59 -5.60 3.00
N GLY A 75 9.48 -4.98 2.63
CA GLY A 75 9.34 -3.52 2.57
C GLY A 75 8.10 -3.08 1.83
N THR A 76 7.97 -1.77 1.60
CA THR A 76 6.88 -1.22 0.79
C THR A 76 7.02 -1.69 -0.66
N HIS A 77 5.94 -2.23 -1.18
CA HIS A 77 5.88 -2.78 -2.52
C HIS A 77 4.50 -2.53 -3.12
N THR A 78 4.44 -2.50 -4.44
CA THR A 78 3.19 -2.37 -5.18
C THR A 78 2.96 -3.62 -6.01
N GLU A 79 1.76 -4.18 -5.88
CA GLU A 79 1.27 -5.36 -6.54
C GLU A 79 0.35 -5.03 -7.72
N CYS A 80 0.29 -5.96 -8.66
CA CYS A 80 -0.72 -6.00 -9.71
C CYS A 80 -1.58 -7.26 -9.59
N VAL A 81 -2.62 -7.34 -10.41
CA VAL A 81 -3.55 -8.49 -10.44
C VAL A 81 -2.88 -9.84 -10.68
N GLY A 82 -1.64 -9.86 -11.20
CA GLY A 82 -0.85 -11.07 -11.35
C GLY A 82 -0.64 -11.85 -10.06
N HIS A 83 -0.74 -11.18 -8.90
CA HIS A 83 -0.54 -11.79 -7.59
C HIS A 83 -1.55 -12.91 -7.29
N VAL A 84 -2.80 -12.75 -7.71
CA VAL A 84 -3.88 -13.73 -7.45
C VAL A 84 -4.47 -14.34 -8.72
N ALA A 85 -3.97 -13.98 -9.90
CA ALA A 85 -4.44 -14.52 -11.18
C ALA A 85 -3.83 -15.91 -11.46
N GLU A 86 -4.66 -16.96 -11.46
CA GLU A 86 -4.19 -18.34 -11.58
C GLU A 86 -3.74 -18.72 -13.00
N GLN A 87 -4.44 -18.27 -14.04
CA GLN A 87 -4.25 -18.78 -15.40
C GLN A 87 -3.40 -17.89 -16.30
N LYS A 88 -3.29 -16.60 -15.99
CA LYS A 88 -2.56 -15.63 -16.79
C LYS A 88 -1.63 -14.82 -15.90
N ARG A 89 -0.34 -14.84 -16.25
CA ARG A 89 0.65 -13.97 -15.62
C ARG A 89 0.43 -12.55 -16.10
N PHE A 90 0.32 -11.65 -15.14
CA PHE A 90 0.39 -10.21 -15.33
C PHE A 90 1.57 -9.71 -14.51
N TYR A 91 2.36 -8.83 -15.08
CA TYR A 91 3.44 -8.19 -14.36
C TYR A 91 3.11 -6.73 -14.10
N VAL A 92 3.78 -6.13 -13.12
CA VAL A 92 3.57 -4.71 -12.77
C VAL A 92 3.78 -3.81 -13.99
N GLU A 93 4.79 -4.09 -14.81
CA GLU A 93 5.09 -3.33 -16.04
C GLU A 93 4.02 -3.49 -17.14
N ASP A 94 3.25 -4.58 -17.15
CA ASP A 94 2.12 -4.75 -18.08
C ASP A 94 0.89 -3.92 -17.65
N CYS A 95 0.84 -3.55 -16.37
CA CYS A 95 -0.34 -2.93 -15.75
C CYS A 95 -0.17 -1.41 -15.58
N PHE A 96 1.05 -0.92 -15.28
CA PHE A 96 1.28 0.46 -14.87
C PHE A 96 2.52 1.10 -15.54
N PRO A 97 2.50 2.42 -15.80
CA PRO A 97 3.56 3.13 -16.54
C PRO A 97 4.82 3.46 -15.70
N GLY A 98 5.18 2.63 -14.71
CA GLY A 98 6.35 2.82 -13.84
C GLY A 98 6.22 3.95 -12.80
N ILE A 99 5.39 4.97 -13.05
CA ILE A 99 5.04 6.03 -12.10
C ILE A 99 3.52 6.19 -12.08
N ILE A 100 2.92 6.15 -10.89
CA ILE A 100 1.54 6.55 -10.63
C ILE A 100 1.59 7.85 -9.84
N GLN A 101 0.86 8.88 -10.28
CA GLN A 101 0.87 10.17 -9.60
C GLN A 101 -0.48 10.88 -9.73
N GLY A 102 -0.80 11.73 -8.77
CA GLY A 102 -2.06 12.48 -8.79
C GLY A 102 -2.47 13.00 -7.43
N ALA A 103 -3.71 13.47 -7.33
CA ALA A 103 -4.35 13.70 -6.04
C ALA A 103 -4.52 12.37 -5.30
N CYS A 104 -4.31 12.39 -3.99
CA CYS A 104 -4.44 11.25 -3.12
C CYS A 104 -5.19 11.67 -1.85
N LEU A 105 -6.13 10.84 -1.40
CA LEU A 105 -6.77 11.01 -0.11
C LEU A 105 -6.03 10.17 0.93
N LEU A 106 -5.61 10.77 2.04
CA LEU A 106 -5.11 10.06 3.21
C LEU A 106 -6.21 10.04 4.28
N ILE A 107 -6.53 8.85 4.78
CA ILE A 107 -7.45 8.64 5.90
C ILE A 107 -6.81 7.78 6.99
N SER A 108 -7.30 7.93 8.22
CA SER A 108 -6.97 7.04 9.33
C SER A 108 -8.19 6.24 9.77
N VAL A 109 -8.00 4.95 10.04
CA VAL A 109 -9.03 4.05 10.55
C VAL A 109 -8.52 3.31 11.78
N GLU A 110 -9.37 3.17 12.78
CA GLU A 110 -9.11 2.30 13.93
C GLU A 110 -9.84 0.97 13.70
N PRO A 111 -9.12 -0.15 13.46
CA PRO A 111 -9.74 -1.44 13.17
C PRO A 111 -10.61 -1.94 14.33
N LEU A 112 -11.72 -2.59 14.00
CA LEU A 112 -12.63 -3.19 14.97
C LEU A 112 -12.06 -4.50 15.51
N LEU A 113 -12.08 -4.69 16.82
CA LEU A 113 -11.76 -5.98 17.43
C LEU A 113 -12.96 -6.92 17.31
N VAL A 114 -12.73 -8.11 16.77
CA VAL A 114 -13.76 -9.15 16.64
C VAL A 114 -13.96 -9.85 17.99
N GLY A 115 -15.13 -9.66 18.60
CA GLY A 115 -15.50 -10.28 19.86
C GLY A 115 -15.93 -11.75 19.73
N GLU A 116 -16.38 -12.35 20.84
CA GLU A 116 -16.94 -13.71 20.85
C GLU A 116 -18.23 -13.82 20.03
N HIS A 117 -19.03 -12.75 20.04
CA HIS A 117 -20.15 -12.57 19.12
C HIS A 117 -19.64 -11.91 17.85
N LYS A 118 -19.52 -12.71 16.78
CA LYS A 118 -19.21 -12.21 15.44
C LYS A 118 -20.30 -11.22 15.04
N PRO A 119 -19.98 -9.96 14.70
CA PRO A 119 -20.99 -9.03 14.20
C PRO A 119 -21.62 -9.65 12.95
N GLU A 120 -22.95 -9.77 12.92
CA GLU A 120 -23.68 -10.38 11.79
C GLU A 120 -23.39 -9.63 10.47
N ASP A 121 -23.03 -8.35 10.59
CA ASP A 121 -22.74 -7.45 9.48
C ASP A 121 -21.31 -7.57 8.92
N ILE A 122 -20.39 -8.26 9.61
CA ILE A 122 -18.99 -8.41 9.16
C ILE A 122 -18.84 -9.67 8.32
N ILE A 123 -18.71 -9.47 7.00
CA ILE A 123 -18.61 -10.55 6.02
C ILE A 123 -17.14 -10.80 5.65
N TYR A 124 -16.55 -11.83 6.25
CA TYR A 124 -15.26 -12.40 5.85
C TYR A 124 -15.21 -13.89 6.18
N SER A 125 -14.87 -14.77 5.22
CA SER A 125 -15.12 -16.20 5.41
C SER A 125 -14.13 -16.89 6.36
N ALA A 126 -13.00 -16.26 6.66
CA ALA A 126 -12.01 -16.76 7.63
C ALA A 126 -12.00 -15.99 8.97
N LEU A 127 -13.06 -15.23 9.28
CA LEU A 127 -13.17 -14.42 10.49
C LEU A 127 -13.05 -15.26 11.79
N SER A 128 -12.21 -14.81 12.72
CA SER A 128 -11.99 -15.44 14.03
C SER A 128 -12.06 -14.43 15.18
N THR A 129 -12.41 -14.90 16.38
CA THR A 129 -12.37 -14.09 17.60
C THR A 129 -10.95 -13.59 17.87
N GLY A 130 -10.83 -12.32 18.28
CA GLY A 130 -9.55 -11.65 18.53
C GLY A 130 -8.88 -11.07 17.28
N ASP A 131 -9.45 -11.29 16.10
CA ASP A 131 -9.02 -10.61 14.87
C ASP A 131 -9.31 -9.11 14.94
N ARG A 132 -8.60 -8.34 14.12
CA ARG A 132 -8.87 -6.92 13.90
C ARG A 132 -9.29 -6.72 12.45
N VAL A 133 -10.35 -5.96 12.21
CA VAL A 133 -10.91 -5.80 10.86
C VAL A 133 -11.17 -4.35 10.50
N ILE A 134 -10.95 -4.02 9.23
CA ILE A 134 -11.25 -2.74 8.62
C ILE A 134 -12.54 -2.93 7.83
N SER A 135 -13.66 -2.46 8.39
CA SER A 135 -14.99 -2.60 7.79
C SER A 135 -15.28 -1.53 6.72
N GLY A 136 -16.27 -1.78 5.87
CA GLY A 136 -16.71 -0.79 4.89
C GLY A 136 -17.30 0.46 5.53
N GLU A 137 -17.99 0.33 6.66
CA GLU A 137 -18.47 1.48 7.43
C GLU A 137 -17.31 2.39 7.86
N LEU A 138 -16.26 1.83 8.49
CA LEU A 138 -15.08 2.59 8.91
C LEU A 138 -14.42 3.34 7.74
N VAL A 139 -14.20 2.63 6.63
CA VAL A 139 -13.58 3.23 5.43
C VAL A 139 -14.47 4.33 4.86
N LYS A 140 -15.77 4.07 4.74
CA LYS A 140 -16.74 5.03 4.19
C LYS A 140 -16.82 6.29 5.04
N GLU A 141 -16.96 6.16 6.35
CA GLU A 141 -17.02 7.29 7.28
C GLU A 141 -15.76 8.14 7.20
N ALA A 142 -14.59 7.51 7.21
CA ALA A 142 -13.32 8.21 7.15
C ALA A 142 -13.11 8.95 5.82
N ILE A 143 -13.49 8.34 4.68
CA ILE A 143 -13.48 9.00 3.37
C ILE A 143 -14.43 10.20 3.37
N VAL A 144 -15.70 9.98 3.72
CA VAL A 144 -16.75 11.03 3.68
C VAL A 144 -16.35 12.22 4.56
N LYS A 145 -15.96 11.97 5.81
CA LYS A 145 -15.51 13.01 6.74
C LYS A 145 -14.37 13.84 6.17
N THR A 146 -13.39 13.19 5.53
CA THR A 146 -12.21 13.88 4.98
C THR A 146 -12.56 14.70 3.74
N LEU A 147 -13.44 14.19 2.86
CA LEU A 147 -13.94 14.93 1.70
C LEU A 147 -14.79 16.14 2.10
N GLU A 148 -15.71 15.96 3.05
CA GLU A 148 -16.57 17.05 3.56
C GLU A 148 -15.76 18.17 4.19
N ALA A 149 -14.71 17.84 4.95
CA ALA A 149 -13.77 18.81 5.51
C ALA A 149 -13.04 19.64 4.43
N LYS A 150 -13.05 19.17 3.17
CA LYS A 150 -12.48 19.86 2.01
C LYS A 150 -13.54 20.46 1.08
N GLY A 151 -14.83 20.34 1.43
CA GLY A 151 -15.94 20.79 0.61
C GLY A 151 -16.06 20.02 -0.72
N LEU A 152 -15.63 18.75 -0.73
CA LEU A 152 -15.68 17.89 -1.91
C LEU A 152 -16.84 16.89 -1.81
N ALA A 153 -17.50 16.67 -2.94
CA ALA A 153 -18.48 15.61 -3.10
C ALA A 153 -17.80 14.26 -3.32
N LYS A 154 -18.58 13.18 -3.16
CA LYS A 154 -18.14 11.80 -3.40
C LYS A 154 -17.50 11.61 -4.78
N GLU A 155 -18.08 12.23 -5.81
CA GLU A 155 -17.62 12.13 -7.21
C GLU A 155 -16.27 12.81 -7.45
N GLN A 156 -15.83 13.64 -6.49
CA GLN A 156 -14.54 14.33 -6.51
C GLN A 156 -13.50 13.62 -5.64
N CYS A 157 -13.82 12.43 -5.11
CA CYS A 157 -12.87 11.60 -4.40
C CYS A 157 -11.69 11.25 -5.32
N PRO A 158 -10.43 11.49 -4.90
CA PRO A 158 -9.27 10.99 -5.62
C PRO A 158 -9.33 9.48 -5.79
N SER A 159 -8.87 8.97 -6.94
CA SER A 159 -8.77 7.53 -7.21
C SER A 159 -7.61 6.85 -6.48
N ILE A 160 -6.75 7.63 -5.81
CA ILE A 160 -5.64 7.15 -4.99
C ILE A 160 -6.02 7.34 -3.52
N LEU A 161 -6.03 6.26 -2.76
CA LEU A 161 -6.37 6.23 -1.34
C LEU A 161 -5.22 5.66 -0.54
N VAL A 162 -4.77 6.38 0.48
CA VAL A 162 -3.84 5.90 1.51
C VAL A 162 -4.62 5.70 2.80
N ILE A 163 -4.51 4.52 3.39
CA ILE A 163 -5.16 4.18 4.66
C ILE A 163 -4.09 3.93 5.72
N ARG A 164 -4.14 4.73 6.78
CA ARG A 164 -3.37 4.53 8.01
C ARG A 164 -4.21 3.79 9.04
N THR A 165 -3.72 2.68 9.56
CA THR A 165 -4.33 1.97 10.69
C THR A 165 -3.87 2.52 12.03
N LEU A 166 -4.79 2.60 12.98
CA LEU A 166 -4.55 3.00 14.36
C LEU A 166 -4.59 1.79 15.31
N PRO A 167 -3.80 1.79 16.40
CA PRO A 167 -2.76 2.78 16.74
C PRO A 167 -1.59 2.74 15.74
N ASN A 168 -0.97 3.91 15.50
CA ASN A 168 0.05 4.08 14.46
C ASN A 168 1.48 3.91 15.00
N ASP A 169 1.72 2.87 15.78
CA ASP A 169 3.05 2.57 16.30
C ASP A 169 3.80 1.58 15.41
N LEU A 170 5.14 1.60 15.47
CA LEU A 170 5.99 0.72 14.64
C LEU A 170 5.85 -0.78 14.98
N LYS A 171 5.23 -1.17 16.09
CA LYS A 171 5.06 -2.59 16.46
C LYS A 171 3.99 -3.27 15.61
N LYS A 172 3.21 -2.52 14.83
CA LYS A 172 2.24 -3.09 13.88
C LYS A 172 2.89 -3.73 12.65
N TYR A 173 4.18 -3.49 12.42
CA TYR A 173 4.90 -4.16 11.33
C TYR A 173 5.58 -5.44 11.83
N PRO A 174 5.43 -6.56 11.10
CA PRO A 174 6.07 -7.82 11.45
C PRO A 174 7.58 -7.74 11.25
N THR A 175 8.33 -8.35 12.16
CA THR A 175 9.80 -8.51 12.07
C THR A 175 10.18 -9.93 12.45
N ALA A 176 11.44 -10.33 12.25
CA ALA A 176 11.99 -11.62 12.69
C ALA A 176 11.57 -12.03 14.12
N ASN A 177 11.46 -11.04 15.01
CA ASN A 177 11.24 -11.23 16.44
C ASN A 177 9.84 -10.79 16.90
N ASN A 178 8.98 -10.34 15.99
CA ASN A 178 7.66 -9.79 16.30
C ASN A 178 6.61 -10.32 15.31
N SER A 179 5.85 -11.32 15.76
CA SER A 179 4.64 -11.73 15.04
C SER A 179 3.50 -10.77 15.36
N VAL A 180 2.84 -10.25 14.32
CA VAL A 180 1.75 -9.27 14.47
C VAL A 180 0.44 -9.90 13.99
N ASN A 181 -0.62 -9.74 14.77
CA ASN A 181 -1.99 -9.97 14.30
C ASN A 181 -2.48 -8.72 13.57
N TRP A 182 -2.07 -8.52 12.31
CA TRP A 182 -2.42 -7.30 11.58
C TRP A 182 -3.91 -7.23 11.25
N PRO A 183 -4.48 -6.02 11.19
CA PRO A 183 -5.85 -5.87 10.72
C PRO A 183 -5.95 -6.21 9.22
N TYR A 184 -7.12 -6.64 8.80
CA TYR A 184 -7.42 -6.97 7.40
C TYR A 184 -8.78 -6.41 6.98
N PHE A 185 -9.03 -6.36 5.68
CA PHE A 185 -10.22 -5.75 5.10
C PHE A 185 -11.35 -6.77 5.02
N THR A 186 -12.57 -6.30 5.27
CA THR A 186 -13.78 -7.09 5.04
C THR A 186 -14.25 -6.94 3.59
N SER A 187 -15.12 -7.84 3.13
CA SER A 187 -15.60 -7.79 1.74
C SER A 187 -16.35 -6.49 1.42
N ASP A 188 -17.15 -5.98 2.35
CA ASP A 188 -17.85 -4.69 2.23
C ASP A 188 -16.89 -3.49 2.21
N ALA A 189 -15.71 -3.59 2.83
CA ALA A 189 -14.68 -2.56 2.68
C ALA A 189 -14.21 -2.43 1.24
N ILE A 190 -13.98 -3.57 0.56
CA ILE A 190 -13.62 -3.57 -0.86
C ILE A 190 -14.77 -3.02 -1.73
N GLN A 191 -16.03 -3.29 -1.37
CA GLN A 191 -17.18 -2.70 -2.07
C GLN A 191 -17.23 -1.18 -1.93
N VAL A 192 -16.87 -0.64 -0.76
CA VAL A 192 -16.78 0.81 -0.55
C VAL A 192 -15.70 1.40 -1.46
N LEU A 193 -14.54 0.76 -1.60
CA LEU A 193 -13.51 1.21 -2.54
C LEU A 193 -14.05 1.31 -3.99
N ASP A 194 -14.87 0.36 -4.42
CA ASP A 194 -15.55 0.38 -5.71
C ASP A 194 -16.53 1.55 -5.85
N GLN A 195 -17.32 1.80 -4.80
CA GLN A 195 -18.29 2.90 -4.76
C GLN A 195 -17.63 4.27 -4.87
N PHE A 196 -16.40 4.42 -4.37
CA PHE A 196 -15.59 5.65 -4.46
C PHE A 196 -14.62 5.65 -5.65
N GLN A 197 -14.71 4.67 -6.56
CA GLN A 197 -13.88 4.57 -7.77
C GLN A 197 -12.38 4.53 -7.46
N ILE A 198 -11.98 3.97 -6.31
CA ILE A 198 -10.57 3.82 -5.94
C ILE A 198 -9.90 2.86 -6.93
N GLN A 199 -8.75 3.28 -7.45
CA GLN A 199 -7.92 2.51 -8.37
C GLN A 199 -6.59 2.11 -7.72
N HIS A 200 -5.98 3.02 -6.97
CA HIS A 200 -4.69 2.80 -6.33
C HIS A 200 -4.88 2.86 -4.82
N LEU A 201 -4.77 1.71 -4.16
CA LEU A 201 -4.88 1.60 -2.71
C LEU A 201 -3.48 1.46 -2.10
N LEU A 202 -3.19 2.25 -1.08
CA LEU A 202 -1.97 2.16 -0.29
C LEU A 202 -2.37 1.91 1.17
N VAL A 203 -1.82 0.86 1.77
CA VAL A 203 -2.11 0.46 3.16
C VAL A 203 -0.81 0.26 3.93
N ASP A 204 -0.88 0.43 5.24
CA ASP A 204 0.24 0.13 6.15
C ASP A 204 0.19 -1.30 6.70
N THR A 205 -0.80 -2.10 6.31
CA THR A 205 -0.88 -3.52 6.64
C THR A 205 0.00 -4.34 5.70
N PRO A 206 0.45 -5.53 6.14
CA PRO A 206 1.18 -6.47 5.27
C PRO A 206 0.31 -7.21 4.26
N SER A 207 -1.01 -7.06 4.34
CA SER A 207 -1.97 -7.73 3.47
C SER A 207 -3.34 -7.04 3.58
N LEU A 208 -4.15 -7.08 2.51
CA LEU A 208 -5.60 -6.86 2.62
C LEU A 208 -6.32 -8.00 3.33
N ASP A 209 -5.74 -9.20 3.35
CA ASP A 209 -6.39 -10.42 3.81
C ASP A 209 -5.86 -10.88 5.18
N ARG A 210 -6.70 -11.68 5.85
CA ARG A 210 -6.35 -12.32 7.12
C ARG A 210 -5.12 -13.20 6.96
N HIS A 211 -4.28 -13.27 7.99
CA HIS A 211 -3.23 -14.29 8.07
C HIS A 211 -3.30 -15.09 9.37
N PRO A 212 -3.37 -16.44 9.31
CA PRO A 212 -3.60 -17.26 8.10
C PRO A 212 -5.08 -17.22 7.66
N ASP A 213 -5.37 -17.21 6.37
CA ASP A 213 -6.75 -17.33 5.83
C ASP A 213 -7.03 -18.67 5.15
N GLY A 214 -6.02 -19.55 5.05
CA GLY A 214 -6.10 -20.81 4.31
C GLY A 214 -5.89 -20.65 2.80
N GLY A 215 -5.28 -19.55 2.34
CA GLY A 215 -4.98 -19.29 0.94
C GLY A 215 -6.18 -18.79 0.13
N LYS A 216 -7.19 -18.21 0.80
CA LYS A 216 -8.43 -17.79 0.15
C LYS A 216 -8.25 -16.48 -0.63
N VAL A 217 -7.52 -15.53 -0.03
CA VAL A 217 -7.20 -14.18 -0.54
C VAL A 217 -8.43 -13.44 -1.11
N GLU A 218 -9.51 -13.44 -0.33
CA GLU A 218 -10.83 -13.00 -0.78
C GLU A 218 -10.86 -11.50 -1.09
N SER A 219 -10.17 -10.68 -0.30
CA SER A 219 -10.11 -9.23 -0.49
C SER A 219 -9.30 -8.87 -1.73
N HIS A 220 -8.16 -9.53 -1.95
CA HIS A 220 -7.38 -9.35 -3.19
C HIS A 220 -8.20 -9.76 -4.42
N LYS A 221 -8.83 -10.94 -4.37
CA LYS A 221 -9.69 -11.43 -5.46
C LYS A 221 -10.85 -10.47 -5.75
N HIS A 222 -11.49 -9.93 -4.72
CA HIS A 222 -12.54 -8.94 -4.88
C HIS A 222 -11.99 -7.62 -5.45
N PHE A 223 -10.88 -7.11 -4.92
CA PHE A 223 -10.28 -5.84 -5.33
C PHE A 223 -9.99 -5.80 -6.84
N TRP A 224 -9.47 -6.92 -7.36
CA TRP A 224 -9.14 -7.09 -8.77
C TRP A 224 -10.23 -7.78 -9.62
N GLN A 225 -11.37 -8.18 -9.03
CA GLN A 225 -12.41 -8.97 -9.69
C GLN A 225 -11.88 -10.25 -10.36
N VAL A 226 -11.06 -10.99 -9.61
CA VAL A 226 -10.57 -12.31 -10.00
C VAL A 226 -11.49 -13.37 -9.42
N SER A 227 -12.24 -14.06 -10.28
CA SER A 227 -12.98 -15.27 -9.92
C SER A 227 -12.28 -16.51 -10.48
N SER A 228 -12.47 -17.65 -9.82
CA SER A 228 -12.11 -18.97 -10.38
C SER A 228 -12.84 -19.25 -11.69
N ASP A 229 -14.01 -18.65 -11.86
CA ASP A 229 -14.81 -18.76 -13.08
C ASP A 229 -14.36 -17.73 -14.13
N SER A 230 -14.07 -18.22 -15.34
CA SER A 230 -13.50 -17.50 -16.49
C SER A 230 -14.34 -16.35 -17.08
N VAL A 231 -15.47 -15.97 -16.46
CA VAL A 231 -16.44 -15.03 -17.04
C VAL A 231 -16.04 -13.56 -16.80
N GLN A 232 -15.32 -13.25 -15.73
CA GLN A 232 -14.89 -11.87 -15.43
C GLN A 232 -13.45 -11.62 -15.87
N SER A 233 -13.24 -10.50 -16.56
CA SER A 233 -11.89 -10.01 -16.88
C SER A 233 -11.31 -9.24 -15.70
N PRO A 234 -10.11 -9.58 -15.23
CA PRO A 234 -9.48 -8.90 -14.09
C PRO A 234 -9.24 -7.41 -14.33
N ARG A 235 -9.37 -6.61 -13.28
CA ARG A 235 -9.07 -5.17 -13.26
C ARG A 235 -7.56 -4.94 -13.23
N LYS A 236 -6.96 -4.68 -14.39
CA LYS A 236 -5.50 -4.43 -14.52
C LYS A 236 -5.08 -3.01 -14.15
N ASN A 237 -6.02 -2.07 -14.13
CA ASN A 237 -5.77 -0.67 -13.81
C ASN A 237 -5.79 -0.38 -12.31
N ARG A 238 -5.79 -1.42 -11.45
CA ARG A 238 -5.79 -1.26 -10.01
C ARG A 238 -4.51 -1.75 -9.38
N SER A 239 -3.84 -0.89 -8.63
CA SER A 239 -2.64 -1.25 -7.88
C SER A 239 -2.92 -1.29 -6.39
N LEU A 240 -2.28 -2.21 -5.70
CA LEU A 240 -2.28 -2.31 -4.25
C LEU A 240 -0.84 -2.07 -3.77
N THR A 241 -0.64 -1.17 -2.81
CA THR A 241 0.67 -0.96 -2.18
C THR A 241 0.55 -1.25 -0.70
N GLU A 242 1.38 -2.15 -0.21
CA GLU A 242 1.30 -2.61 1.17
C GLU A 242 2.55 -2.18 1.96
N LEU A 243 2.50 -2.34 3.28
CA LEU A 243 3.60 -2.00 4.18
C LEU A 243 4.07 -0.54 4.05
N CYS A 244 3.15 0.40 3.84
CA CYS A 244 3.47 1.84 3.93
C CYS A 244 3.75 2.25 5.40
N CYS A 245 4.66 3.19 5.63
CA CYS A 245 4.91 3.80 6.93
C CYS A 245 4.42 5.26 6.96
N ILE A 246 3.19 5.46 7.41
CA ILE A 246 2.51 6.76 7.36
C ILE A 246 2.66 7.49 8.71
N PRO A 247 3.49 8.55 8.83
CA PRO A 247 3.80 9.15 10.13
C PRO A 247 2.68 10.05 10.69
N ASP A 248 2.52 10.10 12.02
CA ASP A 248 1.49 10.89 12.74
C ASP A 248 1.38 12.39 12.41
N PRO A 249 2.48 13.09 12.07
CA PRO A 249 2.40 14.47 11.60
C PRO A 249 1.56 14.64 10.33
N LEU A 250 1.47 13.64 9.46
CA LEU A 250 0.54 13.67 8.32
C LEU A 250 -0.89 13.57 8.82
N LYS A 251 -1.70 14.56 8.45
CA LYS A 251 -3.13 14.62 8.79
C LYS A 251 -3.95 13.98 7.69
N ASP A 252 -5.12 13.48 8.06
CA ASP A 252 -6.11 13.02 7.10
C ASP A 252 -6.53 14.22 6.23
N ASP A 253 -6.15 14.17 4.96
CA ASP A 253 -6.23 15.29 4.03
C ASP A 253 -5.96 14.79 2.60
N ILE A 254 -6.01 15.71 1.63
CA ILE A 254 -5.62 15.50 0.25
C ILE A 254 -4.17 15.94 0.06
N TYR A 255 -3.42 15.06 -0.58
CA TYR A 255 -2.02 15.25 -0.94
C TYR A 255 -1.86 15.09 -2.45
N PHE A 256 -0.74 15.57 -2.98
CA PHE A 256 -0.24 15.04 -4.25
C PHE A 256 0.69 13.87 -3.94
N ILE A 257 0.57 12.76 -4.66
CA ILE A 257 1.43 11.60 -4.52
C ILE A 257 2.25 11.38 -5.79
N ILE A 258 3.50 10.97 -5.60
CA ILE A 258 4.29 10.27 -6.63
C ILE A 258 4.61 8.89 -6.07
N LEU A 259 4.06 7.85 -6.70
CA LEU A 259 4.35 6.45 -6.45
C LEU A 259 5.24 5.92 -7.56
N SER A 260 6.52 5.72 -7.24
CA SER A 260 7.50 5.14 -8.17
C SER A 260 7.56 3.63 -8.03
N LEU A 261 7.57 2.91 -9.15
CA LEU A 261 7.61 1.45 -9.22
C LEU A 261 8.96 1.00 -9.77
N SER A 262 9.60 0.02 -9.12
CA SER A 262 10.87 -0.54 -9.64
C SER A 262 10.64 -1.29 -10.95
N SER A 263 11.57 -1.16 -11.90
CA SER A 263 11.47 -1.78 -13.23
C SER A 263 11.94 -3.23 -13.21
N PHE A 264 11.03 -4.14 -12.83
CA PHE A 264 11.20 -5.58 -12.98
C PHE A 264 10.14 -6.13 -13.93
N ALA A 265 10.57 -6.59 -15.11
CA ALA A 265 9.69 -7.01 -16.20
C ALA A 265 8.95 -8.36 -15.99
N PHE A 266 9.12 -9.02 -14.84
CA PHE A 266 8.64 -10.38 -14.61
C PHE A 266 8.05 -10.62 -13.22
N LEU A 267 7.79 -9.56 -12.45
CA LEU A 267 7.26 -9.67 -11.09
C LEU A 267 5.81 -9.15 -11.02
N ASP A 268 4.98 -9.86 -10.24
CA ASP A 268 3.62 -9.46 -9.89
C ASP A 268 3.59 -8.37 -8.80
N ALA A 269 4.68 -8.21 -8.05
CA ALA A 269 4.92 -7.07 -7.17
C ALA A 269 6.37 -6.58 -7.24
N VAL A 270 6.54 -5.28 -7.04
CA VAL A 270 7.86 -4.63 -7.06
C VAL A 270 8.03 -3.69 -5.89
N PRO A 271 9.26 -3.49 -5.36
CA PRO A 271 9.53 -2.42 -4.41
C PRO A 271 9.07 -1.08 -4.98
N SER A 272 8.39 -0.30 -4.14
CA SER A 272 7.83 0.98 -4.55
C SER A 272 8.09 2.06 -3.53
N ARG A 273 8.06 3.31 -4.00
CA ARG A 273 8.38 4.49 -3.18
C ARG A 273 7.27 5.54 -3.30
N PRO A 274 6.21 5.43 -2.48
CA PRO A 274 5.20 6.49 -2.33
C PRO A 274 5.76 7.71 -1.60
N ILE A 275 5.72 8.87 -2.26
CA ILE A 275 6.09 10.16 -1.70
C ILE A 275 4.88 11.08 -1.74
N LEU A 276 4.45 11.56 -0.58
CA LEU A 276 3.36 12.52 -0.43
C LEU A 276 3.89 13.95 -0.37
N PHE A 277 3.14 14.87 -0.98
CA PHE A 277 3.42 16.29 -1.00
C PHE A 277 2.19 17.04 -0.49
N PRO A 278 2.33 17.88 0.56
CA PRO A 278 1.23 18.70 1.04
C PRO A 278 0.71 19.66 -0.03
N LEU A 279 -0.59 19.92 0.04
CA LEU A 279 -1.27 20.89 -0.81
C LEU A 279 -1.50 22.20 -0.05
N GLU A 280 -1.40 23.32 -0.75
CA GLU A 280 -1.93 24.61 -0.28
C GLU A 280 -3.02 25.12 -1.22
N VAL A 281 -4.05 25.75 -0.66
CA VAL A 281 -5.11 26.36 -1.47
C VAL A 281 -4.49 27.44 -2.36
N ASP A 282 -4.68 27.30 -3.67
CA ASP A 282 -4.24 28.29 -4.65
C ASP A 282 -5.24 29.45 -4.66
N ARG A 283 -5.04 30.41 -3.76
CA ARG A 283 -5.77 31.68 -3.75
C ARG A 283 -5.11 32.57 -4.80
N ASN A 284 -5.65 32.55 -6.02
CA ASN A 284 -5.29 33.51 -7.08
C ASN A 284 -5.29 34.95 -6.55
#